data_AF-A0A800CX99-F1
#
_entry.id   AF-A0A800CX99-F1
#
_cell.length_a   1.000
_cell.length_b   1.000
_cell.length_c   1.000
_cell.angle_alpha   90.00
_cell.angle_beta   90.00
_cell.angle_gamma   90.00
#
_symmetry.space_group_name_H-M   'P 1'
#
loop_
_entity.id
_entity.type
_entity.pdbx_description
1 polymer ?
#
loop_
_entity_poly.entity_id
_entity_poly.type
_entity_poly.pdbx_seq_one_letter_code
_entity_poly.pdbx_strand_id
1 'polypeptide(L)'
;VIRSYQGALQTGALTFAVLPVWEGINEDFGERDNVNLAAKLYLLYMDTDIDLIFLTGNSRSSRFGLDFSTNLASNFEIHGEAAYIPALRKIILQDDNSSLIEKEKAFSALFGLRYLSESDITSIIEYYYNGGGYSEEEMELFYQLAESGFDQSPGLGSDLLDRARELSTKGYGGPQPGRQYLYSKFTKKEPFDILYFTPGIIAIANLEDMSYSIIPEAVYTGFTNWELRLRFSLINGGKFTEYGEKVNSNKLELRIRYFF
;
A
#
# COMPACT_ATOMS: atom_id res chain seq x y z
N VAL A 1 -27.85 -5.58 -5.12
CA VAL A 1 -28.74 -6.78 -5.07
C VAL A 1 -27.94 -7.93 -4.48
N ILE A 2 -28.46 -8.64 -3.48
CA ILE A 2 -27.79 -9.79 -2.84
C ILE A 2 -28.69 -11.01 -2.96
N ARG A 3 -28.13 -12.18 -3.27
CA ARG A 3 -28.84 -13.46 -3.32
C ARG A 3 -27.98 -14.58 -2.75
N SER A 4 -28.63 -15.54 -2.11
CA SER A 4 -28.02 -16.77 -1.61
C SER A 4 -28.53 -17.97 -2.38
N TYR A 5 -27.70 -19.00 -2.49
CA TYR A 5 -27.95 -20.20 -3.30
C TYR A 5 -27.54 -21.47 -2.51
N GLN A 6 -28.06 -22.63 -2.90
CA GLN A 6 -27.81 -23.92 -2.22
C GLN A 6 -26.72 -24.77 -2.91
N GLY A 7 -25.89 -24.18 -3.77
CA GLY A 7 -24.89 -24.89 -4.57
C GLY A 7 -23.45 -24.48 -4.26
N ALA A 8 -22.54 -24.77 -5.20
CA ALA A 8 -21.14 -24.37 -5.09
C ALA A 8 -20.94 -22.85 -5.03
N LEU A 9 -21.82 -22.07 -5.68
CA LEU A 9 -21.99 -20.66 -5.37
C LEU A 9 -22.93 -20.55 -4.17
N GLN A 10 -22.50 -19.95 -3.08
CA GLN A 10 -23.30 -19.77 -1.87
C GLN A 10 -23.96 -18.38 -1.83
N THR A 11 -23.22 -17.34 -2.22
CA THR A 11 -23.70 -15.95 -2.19
C THR A 11 -23.24 -15.20 -3.43
N GLY A 12 -24.10 -14.33 -3.96
CA GLY A 12 -23.73 -13.36 -4.99
C GLY A 12 -24.32 -12.00 -4.67
N ALA A 13 -23.50 -10.95 -4.74
CA ALA A 13 -23.94 -9.57 -4.55
C ALA A 13 -23.40 -8.66 -5.66
N LEU A 14 -24.29 -7.89 -6.26
CA LEU A 14 -23.94 -6.88 -7.26
C LEU A 14 -24.27 -5.48 -6.72
N THR A 15 -23.27 -4.64 -6.65
CA THR A 15 -23.34 -3.26 -6.17
C THR A 15 -22.90 -2.31 -7.28
N PHE A 16 -23.63 -1.22 -7.44
CA PHE A 16 -23.29 -0.14 -8.36
C PHE A 16 -23.10 1.15 -7.57
N ALA A 17 -22.19 2.01 -8.03
CA ALA A 17 -22.02 3.35 -7.49
C ALA A 17 -21.87 4.35 -8.63
N VAL A 18 -22.41 5.55 -8.42
CA VAL A 18 -22.22 6.72 -9.27
C VAL A 18 -21.46 7.74 -8.44
N LEU A 19 -20.31 8.18 -8.94
CA LEU A 19 -19.41 9.07 -8.22
C LEU A 19 -19.20 10.36 -9.03
N PRO A 20 -20.01 11.39 -8.79
CA PRO A 20 -19.81 12.71 -9.40
C PRO A 20 -18.59 13.41 -8.79
N VAL A 21 -17.89 14.17 -9.62
CA VAL A 21 -16.75 15.03 -9.26
C VAL A 21 -17.12 16.47 -9.58
N TRP A 22 -17.58 17.20 -8.58
CA TRP A 22 -18.01 18.60 -8.69
C TRP A 22 -17.33 19.44 -7.60
N GLU A 23 -17.50 20.76 -7.67
CA GLU A 23 -17.05 21.63 -6.59
C GLU A 23 -17.69 21.22 -5.25
N GLY A 24 -16.86 20.98 -4.23
CA GLY A 24 -17.30 20.52 -2.92
C GLY A 24 -17.77 19.05 -2.84
N ILE A 25 -17.73 18.29 -3.94
CA ILE A 25 -18.12 16.86 -3.98
C ILE A 25 -17.04 16.04 -4.69
N ASN A 26 -16.30 15.22 -3.94
CA ASN A 26 -15.22 14.36 -4.44
C ASN A 26 -14.19 15.11 -5.31
N GLU A 27 -13.93 16.38 -5.04
CA GLU A 27 -13.08 17.23 -5.89
C GLU A 27 -11.61 16.79 -5.93
N ASP A 28 -11.17 16.03 -4.92
CA ASP A 28 -9.87 15.36 -4.83
C ASP A 28 -9.84 14.01 -5.56
N PHE A 29 -11.01 13.49 -5.96
CA PHE A 29 -11.11 12.21 -6.65
C PHE A 29 -10.70 12.29 -8.10
N GLY A 30 -10.90 13.37 -8.86
CA GLY A 30 -10.50 13.38 -10.27
C GLY A 30 -10.73 14.72 -10.98
N GLU A 31 -10.71 14.70 -12.30
CA GLU A 31 -10.99 15.92 -13.08
C GLU A 31 -12.45 16.37 -12.83
N ARG A 32 -12.64 17.65 -12.46
CA ARG A 32 -13.94 18.26 -12.15
C ARG A 32 -14.90 18.19 -13.34
N ASP A 33 -16.20 18.31 -13.05
CA ASP A 33 -17.31 18.28 -14.01
C ASP A 33 -17.48 16.94 -14.74
N ASN A 34 -17.12 15.85 -14.06
CA ASN A 34 -17.20 14.49 -14.58
C ASN A 34 -17.97 13.58 -13.63
N VAL A 35 -18.44 12.46 -14.16
CA VAL A 35 -19.09 11.39 -13.40
C VAL A 35 -18.35 10.08 -13.66
N ASN A 36 -18.12 9.32 -12.59
CA ASN A 36 -17.60 7.97 -12.66
C ASN A 36 -18.68 6.96 -12.30
N LEU A 37 -18.58 5.78 -12.89
CA LEU A 37 -19.42 4.64 -12.62
C LEU A 37 -18.54 3.52 -12.09
N ALA A 38 -18.96 2.93 -10.98
CA ALA A 38 -18.31 1.75 -10.42
C ALA A 38 -19.31 0.61 -10.27
N ALA A 39 -18.81 -0.61 -10.40
CA ALA A 39 -19.54 -1.83 -10.10
C ALA A 39 -18.65 -2.78 -9.30
N LYS A 40 -19.25 -3.49 -8.35
CA LYS A 40 -18.61 -4.57 -7.59
C LYS A 40 -19.52 -5.79 -7.63
N LEU A 41 -18.98 -6.91 -8.10
CA LEU A 41 -19.60 -8.23 -8.02
C LEU A 41 -18.83 -9.06 -6.99
N TYR A 42 -19.47 -9.32 -5.86
CA TYR A 42 -19.01 -10.25 -4.83
C TYR A 42 -19.63 -11.63 -5.05
N LEU A 43 -18.82 -12.67 -4.88
CA LEU A 43 -19.20 -14.07 -4.94
C LEU A 43 -18.59 -14.80 -3.74
N LEU A 44 -19.39 -15.56 -3.01
CA LEU A 44 -18.90 -16.63 -2.15
C LEU A 44 -19.07 -17.92 -2.94
N TYR A 45 -17.96 -18.48 -3.43
CA TYR A 45 -17.94 -19.68 -4.27
C TYR A 45 -16.98 -20.71 -3.69
N MET A 46 -17.48 -21.89 -3.33
CA MET A 46 -16.69 -22.97 -2.73
C MET A 46 -15.86 -22.50 -1.53
N ASP A 47 -16.47 -21.69 -0.64
CA ASP A 47 -15.83 -21.12 0.55
C ASP A 47 -14.62 -20.21 0.21
N THR A 48 -14.64 -19.68 -1.01
CA THR A 48 -13.73 -18.64 -1.48
C THR A 48 -14.54 -17.36 -1.67
N ASP A 49 -14.15 -16.31 -0.95
CA ASP A 49 -14.60 -14.96 -1.20
C ASP A 49 -13.91 -14.45 -2.48
N ILE A 50 -14.67 -13.94 -3.44
CA ILE A 50 -14.17 -13.39 -4.70
C ILE A 50 -14.89 -12.07 -4.96
N ASP A 51 -14.12 -11.03 -5.24
CA ASP A 51 -14.63 -9.74 -5.65
C ASP A 51 -14.10 -9.37 -7.03
N LEU A 52 -15.00 -8.89 -7.90
CA LEU A 52 -14.67 -8.29 -9.18
C LEU A 52 -15.13 -6.84 -9.16
N ILE A 53 -14.20 -5.92 -9.36
CA ILE A 53 -14.43 -4.49 -9.25
C ILE A 53 -14.11 -3.83 -10.60
N PHE A 54 -14.97 -2.91 -11.00
CA PHE A 54 -14.76 -2.11 -12.20
C PHE A 54 -15.07 -0.65 -11.91
N LEU A 55 -14.22 0.24 -12.40
CA LEU A 55 -14.41 1.69 -12.35
C LEU A 55 -14.16 2.26 -13.75
N THR A 56 -15.05 3.13 -14.21
CA THR A 56 -14.87 3.89 -15.46
C THR A 56 -15.50 5.27 -15.35
N GLY A 57 -15.13 6.16 -16.26
CA GLY A 57 -15.62 7.53 -16.30
C GLY A 57 -14.64 8.43 -17.03
N ASN A 58 -14.94 9.72 -17.04
CA ASN A 58 -14.11 10.72 -17.70
C ASN A 58 -13.12 11.39 -16.74
N SER A 59 -13.28 11.22 -15.41
CA SER A 59 -12.44 11.92 -14.43
C SER A 59 -11.15 11.17 -14.09
N ARG A 60 -11.11 9.85 -14.31
CA ARG A 60 -9.97 8.96 -14.05
C ARG A 60 -9.95 7.83 -15.07
N SER A 61 -8.74 7.29 -15.33
CA SER A 61 -8.56 6.10 -16.16
C SER A 61 -9.40 4.94 -15.65
N SER A 62 -10.02 4.19 -16.56
CA SER A 62 -10.75 2.98 -16.23
C SER A 62 -9.84 1.98 -15.51
N ARG A 63 -10.38 1.24 -14.55
CA ARG A 63 -9.64 0.26 -13.76
C ARG A 63 -10.48 -0.99 -13.54
N PHE A 64 -9.80 -2.12 -13.49
CA PHE A 64 -10.38 -3.42 -13.19
C PHE A 64 -9.64 -3.97 -11.98
N GLY A 65 -10.39 -4.51 -11.02
CA GLY A 65 -9.89 -5.12 -9.80
C GLY A 65 -10.45 -6.52 -9.65
N LEU A 66 -9.65 -7.40 -9.07
CA LEU A 66 -10.05 -8.71 -8.61
C LEU A 66 -9.40 -8.93 -7.25
N ASP A 67 -10.15 -9.45 -6.28
CA ASP A 67 -9.56 -10.00 -5.07
C ASP A 67 -10.21 -11.35 -4.74
N PHE A 68 -9.46 -12.19 -4.04
CA PHE A 68 -9.96 -13.44 -3.51
C PHE A 68 -9.33 -13.80 -2.16
N SER A 69 -10.05 -14.56 -1.35
CA SER A 69 -9.52 -15.17 -0.13
C SER A 69 -10.17 -16.53 0.12
N THR A 70 -9.36 -17.51 0.54
CA THR A 70 -9.85 -18.84 0.91
C THR A 70 -9.03 -19.44 2.04
N ASN A 71 -9.72 -20.16 2.94
CA ASN A 71 -9.09 -20.92 3.99
C ASN A 71 -8.81 -22.35 3.49
N LEU A 72 -7.52 -22.69 3.33
CA LEU A 72 -7.10 -24.05 3.00
C LEU A 72 -7.17 -24.98 4.22
N ALA A 73 -7.07 -24.40 5.41
CA ALA A 73 -7.33 -25.03 6.70
C ALA A 73 -7.88 -23.97 7.67
N SER A 74 -8.42 -24.36 8.82
CA SER A 74 -8.95 -23.43 9.82
C SER A 74 -7.93 -22.40 10.34
N ASN A 75 -6.64 -22.71 10.17
CA ASN A 75 -5.52 -21.88 10.61
C ASN A 75 -4.61 -21.43 9.46
N PHE A 76 -5.00 -21.67 8.20
CA PHE A 76 -4.19 -21.31 7.03
C PHE A 76 -5.05 -20.76 5.90
N GLU A 77 -4.81 -19.50 5.56
CA GLU A 77 -5.53 -18.73 4.55
C GLU A 77 -4.55 -18.30 3.44
N ILE A 78 -5.04 -18.30 2.22
CA ILE A 78 -4.38 -17.68 1.08
C ILE A 78 -5.30 -16.61 0.51
N HIS A 79 -4.71 -15.50 0.08
CA HIS A 79 -5.45 -14.41 -0.53
C HIS A 79 -4.64 -13.76 -1.65
N GLY A 80 -5.32 -13.05 -2.53
CA GLY A 80 -4.66 -12.30 -3.56
C GLY A 80 -5.52 -11.21 -4.13
N GLU A 81 -4.86 -10.19 -4.66
CA GLU A 81 -5.49 -9.06 -5.33
C GLU A 81 -4.80 -8.84 -6.68
N ALA A 82 -5.54 -8.35 -7.67
CA ALA A 82 -5.02 -7.96 -8.96
C ALA A 82 -5.75 -6.70 -9.43
N ALA A 83 -5.00 -5.76 -9.99
CA ALA A 83 -5.53 -4.53 -10.54
C ALA A 83 -4.94 -4.28 -11.93
N TYR A 84 -5.78 -3.88 -12.89
CA TYR A 84 -5.36 -3.51 -14.23
C TYR A 84 -5.87 -2.12 -14.61
N ILE A 85 -4.95 -1.26 -15.05
CA ILE A 85 -5.20 0.12 -15.46
C ILE A 85 -4.68 0.27 -16.90
N PRO A 86 -5.55 0.33 -17.93
CA PRO A 86 -5.11 0.37 -19.33
C PRO A 86 -4.39 1.65 -19.77
N ALA A 87 -4.45 2.69 -18.93
CA ALA A 87 -4.12 4.06 -19.27
C ALA A 87 -3.64 4.83 -18.03
N LEU A 88 -2.69 4.26 -17.28
CA LEU A 88 -2.08 4.95 -16.14
C LEU A 88 -1.24 6.13 -16.65
N ARG A 89 -1.39 7.31 -16.05
CA ARG A 89 -0.51 8.46 -16.29
C ARG A 89 0.54 8.46 -15.19
N LYS A 90 1.81 8.32 -15.55
CA LYS A 90 2.96 8.32 -14.65
C LYS A 90 3.94 9.40 -15.07
N ILE A 91 4.44 10.20 -14.13
CA ILE A 91 5.51 11.16 -14.39
C ILE A 91 6.86 10.46 -14.24
N ILE A 92 7.73 10.57 -15.24
CA ILE A 92 9.03 9.91 -15.29
C ILE A 92 10.11 10.98 -15.44
N LEU A 93 11.07 11.00 -14.52
CA LEU A 93 12.28 11.81 -14.60
C LEU A 93 13.21 11.26 -15.70
N GLN A 94 13.73 12.15 -16.54
CA GLN A 94 14.68 11.84 -17.60
C GLN A 94 16.10 12.22 -17.17
N ASP A 95 17.10 11.64 -17.83
CA ASP A 95 18.53 11.88 -17.54
C ASP A 95 18.96 13.36 -17.67
N ASP A 96 18.24 14.16 -18.45
CA ASP A 96 18.46 15.60 -18.61
C ASP A 96 17.75 16.46 -17.55
N ASN A 97 17.21 15.83 -16.49
CA ASN A 97 16.39 16.40 -15.43
C ASN A 97 15.01 16.94 -15.88
N SER A 98 14.64 16.73 -17.15
CA SER A 98 13.27 16.96 -17.62
C SER A 98 12.34 15.84 -17.11
N SER A 99 11.02 16.03 -17.24
CA SER A 99 10.06 14.96 -16.94
C SER A 99 9.10 14.78 -18.08
N LEU A 100 8.75 13.52 -18.33
CA LEU A 100 7.70 13.15 -19.25
C LEU A 100 6.50 12.62 -18.47
N ILE A 101 5.29 12.88 -18.95
CA ILE A 101 4.11 12.13 -18.52
C ILE A 101 3.91 11.01 -19.52
N GLU A 102 4.15 9.79 -19.08
CA GLU A 102 3.89 8.61 -19.88
C GLU A 102 2.50 8.06 -19.60
N LYS A 103 1.88 7.52 -20.66
CA LYS A 103 0.63 6.79 -20.58
C LYS A 103 0.90 5.32 -20.83
N GLU A 104 0.82 4.52 -19.79
CA GLU A 104 1.17 3.11 -19.83
C GLU A 104 0.02 2.21 -19.39
N LYS A 105 0.16 0.91 -19.66
CA LYS A 105 -0.69 -0.13 -19.11
C LYS A 105 -0.03 -0.62 -17.83
N ALA A 106 -0.71 -0.49 -16.70
CA ALA A 106 -0.22 -0.95 -15.42
C ALA A 106 -1.01 -2.16 -14.94
N PHE A 107 -0.30 -3.19 -14.49
CA PHE A 107 -0.86 -4.33 -13.79
C PHE A 107 -0.22 -4.43 -12.40
N SER A 108 -1.02 -4.44 -11.35
CA SER A 108 -0.54 -4.65 -9.99
C SER A 108 -1.14 -5.92 -9.43
N ALA A 109 -0.41 -6.63 -8.57
CA ALA A 109 -0.89 -7.84 -7.93
C ALA A 109 -0.33 -7.97 -6.51
N LEU A 110 -1.13 -8.55 -5.63
CA LEU A 110 -0.72 -8.98 -4.29
C LEU A 110 -1.02 -10.46 -4.16
N PHE A 111 -0.11 -11.20 -3.55
CA PHE A 111 -0.37 -12.57 -3.11
C PHE A 111 0.06 -12.72 -1.66
N GLY A 112 -0.84 -13.23 -0.84
CA GLY A 112 -0.70 -13.28 0.60
C GLY A 112 -1.01 -14.64 1.21
N LEU A 113 -0.35 -14.90 2.32
CA LEU A 113 -0.56 -16.06 3.17
C LEU A 113 -0.79 -15.59 4.60
N ARG A 114 -1.77 -16.17 5.30
CA ARG A 114 -1.94 -16.02 6.75
C ARG A 114 -1.92 -17.38 7.43
N TYR A 115 -1.10 -17.54 8.46
CA TYR A 115 -1.00 -18.75 9.27
C TYR A 115 -1.15 -18.45 10.75
N LEU A 116 -2.01 -19.19 11.45
CA LEU A 116 -2.12 -19.20 12.90
C LEU A 116 -1.51 -20.49 13.46
N SER A 117 -0.37 -20.37 14.16
CA SER A 117 0.25 -21.51 14.82
C SER A 117 -0.49 -21.93 16.09
N GLU A 118 -0.26 -23.17 16.54
CA GLU A 118 -0.74 -23.68 17.84
C GLU A 118 -0.23 -22.86 19.04
N SER A 119 0.85 -22.10 18.85
CA SER A 119 1.43 -21.25 19.89
C SER A 119 0.89 -19.81 19.87
N ASP A 120 -0.25 -19.59 19.23
CA ASP A 120 -0.94 -18.31 19.06
C ASP A 120 -0.09 -17.21 18.38
N ILE A 121 0.86 -17.64 17.53
CA ILE A 121 1.55 -16.75 16.60
C ILE A 121 0.76 -16.67 15.30
N THR A 122 0.30 -15.47 14.97
CA THR A 122 -0.25 -15.14 13.65
C THR A 122 0.86 -14.59 12.77
N SER A 123 1.08 -15.24 11.64
CA SER A 123 2.05 -14.87 10.61
C SER A 123 1.31 -14.45 9.34
N ILE A 124 1.68 -13.31 8.77
CA ILE A 124 1.22 -12.82 7.47
C ILE A 124 2.46 -12.59 6.60
N ILE A 125 2.46 -13.10 5.39
CA ILE A 125 3.51 -12.87 4.40
C ILE A 125 2.84 -12.52 3.08
N GLU A 126 3.19 -11.39 2.49
CA GLU A 126 2.59 -10.87 1.27
C GLU A 126 3.67 -10.39 0.30
N TYR A 127 3.59 -10.86 -0.93
CA TYR A 127 4.35 -10.28 -2.05
C TYR A 127 3.43 -9.31 -2.79
N TYR A 128 3.93 -8.10 -3.03
CA TYR A 128 3.23 -7.06 -3.76
C TYR A 128 4.05 -6.60 -4.97
N TYR A 129 3.42 -6.69 -6.14
CA TYR A 129 3.90 -6.12 -7.39
C TYR A 129 3.04 -4.92 -7.77
N ASN A 130 3.66 -3.75 -7.88
CA ASN A 130 3.06 -2.50 -8.30
C ASN A 130 3.53 -2.15 -9.71
N GLY A 131 2.78 -2.54 -10.74
CA GLY A 131 3.16 -2.24 -12.13
C GLY A 131 3.06 -0.77 -12.51
N GLY A 132 2.51 0.09 -11.65
CA GLY A 132 2.57 1.55 -11.80
C GLY A 132 3.69 2.22 -10.98
N GLY A 133 4.49 1.43 -10.27
CA GLY A 133 5.60 1.91 -9.45
C GLY A 133 6.84 2.28 -10.26
N TYR A 134 7.78 2.95 -9.60
CA TYR A 134 9.07 3.33 -10.16
C TYR A 134 10.07 2.18 -10.04
N SER A 135 10.89 1.94 -11.08
CA SER A 135 12.00 1.01 -10.98
C SER A 135 13.09 1.55 -10.06
N GLU A 136 14.03 0.68 -9.68
CA GLU A 136 15.23 1.07 -8.96
C GLU A 136 15.97 2.22 -9.65
N GLU A 137 16.15 2.17 -10.97
CA GLU A 137 16.87 3.22 -11.71
C GLU A 137 16.09 4.55 -11.73
N GLU A 138 14.76 4.49 -11.91
CA GLU A 138 13.92 5.69 -11.86
C GLU A 138 13.98 6.36 -10.48
N MET A 139 13.99 5.55 -9.42
CA MET A 139 14.10 6.02 -8.03
C MET A 139 15.50 6.57 -7.73
N GLU A 140 16.55 5.87 -8.15
CA GLU A 140 17.94 6.30 -7.98
C GLU A 140 18.16 7.67 -8.64
N LEU A 141 17.71 7.85 -9.88
CA LEU A 141 17.83 9.12 -10.60
C LEU A 141 17.11 10.26 -9.85
N PHE A 142 15.94 9.99 -9.27
CA PHE A 142 15.22 10.97 -8.46
C PHE A 142 15.99 11.37 -7.19
N TYR A 143 16.59 10.40 -6.50
CA TYR A 143 17.39 10.70 -5.31
C TYR A 143 18.69 11.44 -5.64
N GLN A 144 19.34 11.09 -6.76
CA GLN A 144 20.49 11.84 -7.27
C GLN A 144 20.13 13.30 -7.61
N LEU A 145 18.96 13.54 -8.21
CA LEU A 145 18.46 14.89 -8.48
C LEU A 145 18.27 15.68 -7.17
N ALA A 146 17.66 15.06 -6.16
CA ALA A 146 17.43 15.69 -4.87
C ALA A 146 18.75 16.05 -4.15
N GLU A 147 19.71 15.13 -4.14
CA GLU A 147 21.05 15.37 -3.56
C GLU A 147 21.79 16.47 -4.32
N SER A 148 21.83 16.38 -5.66
CA SER A 148 22.50 17.38 -6.51
C SER A 148 21.90 18.77 -6.34
N GLY A 149 20.57 18.86 -6.20
CA GLY A 149 19.88 20.13 -5.95
C GLY A 149 20.21 20.72 -4.58
N PHE A 150 20.39 19.89 -3.55
CA PHE A 150 20.77 20.32 -2.22
C PHE A 150 22.23 20.82 -2.18
N ASP A 151 23.16 20.06 -2.77
CA ASP A 151 24.59 20.39 -2.80
C ASP A 151 24.87 21.71 -3.55
N GLN A 152 24.10 22.00 -4.61
CA GLN A 152 24.26 23.23 -5.39
C GLN A 152 23.79 24.51 -4.67
N SER A 153 22.89 24.42 -3.69
CA SER A 153 22.43 25.60 -2.95
C SER A 153 21.90 25.27 -1.55
N PRO A 154 22.79 25.09 -0.56
CA PRO A 154 22.39 24.88 0.82
C PRO A 154 21.88 26.21 1.44
N GLY A 155 20.61 26.54 1.22
CA GLY A 155 19.91 27.64 1.91
C GLY A 155 18.89 28.44 1.10
N LEU A 156 18.94 28.38 -0.23
CA LEU A 156 18.00 29.00 -1.17
C LEU A 156 17.71 27.97 -2.27
N GLY A 157 16.45 27.81 -2.70
CA GLY A 157 16.09 26.77 -3.67
C GLY A 157 16.89 26.89 -4.96
N SER A 158 17.59 25.82 -5.34
CA SER A 158 18.08 25.64 -6.71
C SER A 158 16.93 25.17 -7.60
N ASP A 159 16.99 25.45 -8.90
CA ASP A 159 16.02 24.96 -9.87
C ASP A 159 15.84 23.43 -9.78
N LEU A 160 16.93 22.70 -9.48
CA LEU A 160 16.92 21.24 -9.28
C LEU A 160 16.22 20.81 -7.99
N LEU A 161 16.41 21.54 -6.88
CA LEU A 161 15.74 21.22 -5.63
C LEU A 161 14.24 21.48 -5.70
N ASP A 162 13.83 22.59 -6.34
CA ASP A 162 12.43 22.88 -6.60
C ASP A 162 11.81 21.84 -7.54
N ARG A 163 12.58 21.35 -8.52
CA ARG A 163 12.19 20.24 -9.38
C ARG A 163 12.01 18.93 -8.63
N ALA A 164 12.95 18.57 -7.75
CA ALA A 164 12.84 17.37 -6.91
C ALA A 164 11.60 17.44 -5.99
N ARG A 165 11.30 18.62 -5.42
CA ARG A 165 10.07 18.84 -4.63
C ARG A 165 8.82 18.63 -5.47
N GLU A 166 8.78 19.17 -6.69
CA GLU A 166 7.65 18.97 -7.60
C GLU A 166 7.42 17.48 -7.90
N LEU A 167 8.48 16.76 -8.28
CA LEU A 167 8.41 15.32 -8.58
C LEU A 167 8.03 14.48 -7.37
N SER A 168 8.51 14.86 -6.18
CA SER A 168 8.14 14.23 -4.91
C SER A 168 6.61 14.26 -4.72
N THR A 169 5.96 15.41 -4.96
CA THR A 169 4.50 15.55 -4.83
C THR A 169 3.70 14.84 -5.94
N LYS A 170 4.34 14.49 -7.05
CA LYS A 170 3.68 13.88 -8.22
C LYS A 170 3.87 12.37 -8.35
N GLY A 171 4.55 11.73 -7.40
CA GLY A 171 4.66 10.28 -7.35
C GLY A 171 5.84 9.78 -6.53
N TYR A 172 7.03 10.32 -6.81
CA TYR A 172 8.30 9.82 -6.23
C TYR A 172 8.37 9.90 -4.70
N GLY A 173 7.67 10.86 -4.09
CA GLY A 173 7.60 11.03 -2.63
C GLY A 173 6.50 10.21 -1.95
N GLY A 174 5.75 9.42 -2.71
CA GLY A 174 4.67 8.58 -2.19
C GLY A 174 5.19 7.49 -1.23
N PRO A 175 4.30 6.90 -0.41
CA PRO A 175 4.65 5.71 0.34
C PRO A 175 4.87 4.54 -0.63
N GLN A 176 5.96 3.77 -0.44
CA GLN A 176 6.30 2.60 -1.25
C GLN A 176 6.17 2.85 -2.77
N PRO A 177 6.91 3.85 -3.32
CA PRO A 177 6.77 4.28 -4.70
C PRO A 177 7.34 3.26 -5.71
N GLY A 178 8.11 2.27 -5.26
CA GLY A 178 8.74 1.23 -6.06
C GLY A 178 7.76 0.17 -6.59
N ARG A 179 8.30 -0.87 -7.24
CA ARG A 179 7.49 -1.91 -7.89
C ARG A 179 7.34 -3.19 -7.08
N GLN A 180 8.32 -3.61 -6.31
CA GLN A 180 8.31 -4.96 -5.72
C GLN A 180 8.56 -4.90 -4.23
N TYR A 181 7.62 -5.44 -3.46
CA TYR A 181 7.71 -5.45 -2.01
C TYR A 181 7.41 -6.82 -1.43
N LEU A 182 8.14 -7.15 -0.36
CA LEU A 182 7.78 -8.22 0.55
C LEU A 182 7.35 -7.61 1.88
N TYR A 183 6.11 -7.87 2.26
CA TYR A 183 5.57 -7.56 3.57
C TYR A 183 5.55 -8.83 4.41
N SER A 184 5.98 -8.73 5.66
CA SER A 184 5.75 -9.78 6.64
C SER A 184 5.36 -9.20 7.99
N LYS A 185 4.46 -9.89 8.68
CA LYS A 185 4.01 -9.53 10.03
C LYS A 185 3.86 -10.77 10.88
N PHE A 186 4.45 -10.73 12.06
CA PHE A 186 4.32 -11.77 13.05
C PHE A 186 3.81 -11.15 14.33
N THR A 187 2.75 -11.69 14.90
CA THR A 187 2.16 -11.22 16.17
C THR A 187 1.90 -12.40 17.07
N LYS A 188 2.19 -12.27 18.37
CA LYS A 188 1.91 -13.32 19.35
C LYS A 188 0.88 -12.81 20.35
N LYS A 189 -0.20 -13.55 20.53
CA LYS A 189 -1.19 -13.21 21.55
C LYS A 189 -0.67 -13.62 22.93
N GLU A 190 -0.76 -12.68 23.88
CA GLU A 190 -0.60 -12.90 25.33
C GLU A 190 0.61 -13.77 25.72
N PRO A 191 1.84 -13.47 25.21
CA PRO A 191 3.00 -14.27 25.57
C PRO A 191 3.36 -14.08 27.05
N PHE A 192 3.98 -15.10 27.64
CA PHE A 192 4.43 -15.10 29.04
C PHE A 192 3.29 -14.88 30.05
N ASP A 193 2.07 -15.31 29.71
CA ASP A 193 0.86 -15.15 30.52
C ASP A 193 0.48 -13.67 30.81
N ILE A 194 0.92 -12.75 29.95
CA ILE A 194 0.57 -11.33 30.06
C ILE A 194 -0.74 -11.08 29.29
N LEU A 195 -1.84 -11.03 30.03
CA LEU A 195 -3.18 -10.80 29.48
C LEU A 195 -3.28 -9.44 28.75
N TYR A 196 -3.98 -9.41 27.61
CA TYR A 196 -4.17 -8.22 26.76
C TYR A 196 -2.91 -7.61 26.15
N PHE A 197 -1.77 -8.30 26.24
CA PHE A 197 -0.52 -7.89 25.61
C PHE A 197 -0.32 -8.63 24.29
N THR A 198 0.07 -7.91 23.24
CA THR A 198 0.35 -8.48 21.92
C THR A 198 1.59 -7.81 21.33
N PRO A 199 2.77 -8.43 21.46
CA PRO A 199 3.94 -8.01 20.71
C PRO A 199 3.85 -8.50 19.27
N GLY A 200 4.56 -7.80 18.40
CA GLY A 200 4.73 -8.18 17.02
C GLY A 200 5.98 -7.59 16.39
N ILE A 201 6.24 -8.03 15.19
CA ILE A 201 7.27 -7.49 14.31
C ILE A 201 6.69 -7.41 12.91
N ILE A 202 6.87 -6.26 12.27
CA ILE A 202 6.51 -6.03 10.88
C ILE A 202 7.82 -5.81 10.12
N ALA A 203 7.97 -6.39 8.94
CA ALA A 203 9.04 -6.05 8.01
C ALA A 203 8.46 -5.73 6.64
N ILE A 204 9.00 -4.68 6.02
CA ILE A 204 8.69 -4.28 4.65
C ILE A 204 10.01 -4.12 3.93
N ALA A 205 10.24 -4.92 2.89
CA ALA A 205 11.44 -4.86 2.06
C ALA A 205 11.05 -4.47 0.65
N ASN A 206 11.72 -3.46 0.10
CA ASN A 206 11.74 -3.24 -1.34
C ASN A 206 12.70 -4.28 -1.94
N LEU A 207 12.20 -5.09 -2.86
CA LEU A 207 12.93 -6.23 -3.43
C LEU A 207 13.80 -5.84 -4.62
N GLU A 208 13.64 -4.65 -5.18
CA GLU A 208 14.48 -4.16 -6.28
C GLU A 208 15.78 -3.59 -5.70
N ASP A 209 15.69 -2.62 -4.79
CA ASP A 209 16.87 -1.96 -4.19
C ASP A 209 17.38 -2.60 -2.87
N MET A 210 16.74 -3.69 -2.44
CA MET A 210 17.04 -4.47 -1.23
C MET A 210 17.00 -3.68 0.09
N SER A 211 16.45 -2.47 0.08
CA SER A 211 16.29 -1.63 1.26
C SER A 211 15.02 -2.02 2.03
N TYR A 212 15.00 -1.81 3.35
CA TYR A 212 13.91 -2.32 4.18
C TYR A 212 13.64 -1.52 5.45
N SER A 213 12.46 -1.75 6.02
CA SER A 213 12.09 -1.32 7.37
C SER A 213 11.63 -2.50 8.22
N ILE A 214 12.18 -2.60 9.43
CA ILE A 214 11.77 -3.56 10.46
C ILE A 214 11.16 -2.79 11.63
N ILE A 215 9.98 -3.21 12.06
CA ILE A 215 9.18 -2.48 13.04
C ILE A 215 8.70 -3.44 14.13
N PRO A 216 9.46 -3.62 15.22
CA PRO A 216 8.94 -4.23 16.44
C PRO A 216 7.81 -3.37 17.02
N GLU A 217 6.76 -4.04 17.49
CA GLU A 217 5.64 -3.40 18.14
C GLU A 217 5.16 -4.15 19.38
N ALA A 218 4.49 -3.42 20.25
CA ALA A 218 3.89 -3.91 21.47
C ALA A 218 2.56 -3.19 21.67
N VAL A 219 1.47 -3.94 21.77
CA VAL A 219 0.12 -3.41 22.03
C VAL A 219 -0.37 -3.93 23.37
N TYR A 220 -0.98 -3.06 24.18
CA TYR A 220 -1.64 -3.41 25.43
C TYR A 220 -3.03 -2.80 25.50
N THR A 221 -4.04 -3.64 25.77
CA THR A 221 -5.46 -3.26 25.80
C THR A 221 -6.16 -3.63 27.12
N GLY A 222 -5.39 -3.83 28.19
CA GLY A 222 -5.94 -4.34 29.45
C GLY A 222 -6.72 -3.34 30.30
N PHE A 223 -6.76 -2.06 29.91
CA PHE A 223 -7.60 -1.05 30.56
C PHE A 223 -8.85 -0.83 29.72
N THR A 224 -10.02 -0.82 30.38
CA THR A 224 -11.30 -0.53 29.73
C THR A 224 -11.21 0.77 28.94
N ASN A 225 -11.57 0.72 27.66
CA ASN A 225 -11.58 1.86 26.74
C ASN A 225 -10.20 2.44 26.36
N TRP A 226 -9.08 1.80 26.70
CA TRP A 226 -7.75 2.28 26.33
C TRP A 226 -6.96 1.29 25.48
N GLU A 227 -6.20 1.82 24.53
CA GLU A 227 -5.17 1.09 23.78
C GLU A 227 -3.83 1.83 23.93
N LEU A 228 -2.80 1.12 24.36
CA LEU A 228 -1.42 1.58 24.38
C LEU A 228 -0.65 0.82 23.30
N ARG A 229 0.04 1.54 22.42
CA ARG A 229 0.87 0.94 21.38
C ARG A 229 2.24 1.58 21.34
N LEU A 230 3.27 0.77 21.52
CA LEU A 230 4.66 1.14 21.32
C LEU A 230 5.15 0.55 20.00
N ARG A 231 5.78 1.37 19.16
CA ARG A 231 6.43 0.93 17.93
C ARG A 231 7.84 1.49 17.89
N PHE A 232 8.79 0.65 17.49
CA PHE A 232 10.12 1.08 17.12
C PHE A 232 10.32 0.76 15.65
N SER A 233 10.74 1.73 14.84
CA SER A 233 11.03 1.54 13.42
C SER A 233 12.53 1.60 13.24
N LEU A 234 13.09 0.55 12.64
CA LEU A 234 14.46 0.49 12.14
C LEU A 234 14.39 0.52 10.62
N ILE A 235 15.21 1.35 10.00
CA ILE A 235 15.25 1.55 8.56
C ILE A 235 16.68 1.31 8.11
N ASN A 236 16.86 0.55 7.05
CA ASN A 236 18.16 0.23 6.49
C ASN A 236 18.10 0.27 4.96
N GLY A 237 19.11 0.88 4.35
CA GLY A 237 19.23 0.99 2.90
C GLY A 237 20.57 1.64 2.55
N GLY A 238 21.00 1.43 1.31
CA GLY A 238 22.14 2.13 0.74
C GLY A 238 21.81 3.56 0.32
N LYS A 239 22.82 4.28 -0.16
CA LYS A 239 22.61 5.57 -0.83
C LYS A 239 21.69 5.38 -2.04
N PHE A 240 20.76 6.29 -2.24
CA PHE A 240 19.78 6.29 -3.32
C PHE A 240 18.83 5.08 -3.36
N THR A 241 18.64 4.44 -2.20
CA THR A 241 17.60 3.41 -2.03
C THR A 241 16.40 3.98 -1.28
N GLU A 242 15.21 3.42 -1.49
CA GLU A 242 13.97 3.97 -0.95
C GLU A 242 14.01 4.15 0.57
N TYR A 243 14.48 3.13 1.28
CA TYR A 243 14.59 3.18 2.74
C TYR A 243 15.87 3.88 3.20
N GLY A 244 16.93 3.92 2.39
CA GLY A 244 18.15 4.68 2.70
C GLY A 244 17.95 6.20 2.67
N GLU A 245 17.02 6.67 1.83
CA GLU A 245 16.72 8.10 1.63
C GLU A 245 15.57 8.61 2.51
N LYS A 246 15.10 7.81 3.47
CA LYS A 246 14.14 8.30 4.48
C LYS A 246 14.87 9.25 5.43
N VAL A 247 14.15 10.29 5.88
CA VAL A 247 14.67 11.36 6.75
C VAL A 247 15.28 10.84 8.07
N ASN A 248 14.90 9.65 8.50
CA ASN A 248 15.33 9.05 9.74
C ASN A 248 15.72 7.58 9.56
N SER A 249 16.79 7.15 10.25
CA SER A 249 17.20 5.75 10.29
C SER A 249 16.44 4.93 11.34
N ASN A 250 15.90 5.60 12.36
CA ASN A 250 15.05 4.97 13.35
C ASN A 250 13.98 5.93 13.89
N LYS A 251 12.93 5.38 14.52
CA LYS A 251 11.86 6.15 15.18
C LYS A 251 11.25 5.33 16.30
N LEU A 252 11.08 5.94 17.47
CA LEU A 252 10.26 5.42 18.56
C LEU A 252 8.92 6.16 18.59
N GLU A 253 7.80 5.44 18.60
CA GLU A 253 6.45 5.99 18.67
C GLU A 253 5.67 5.33 19.81
N LEU A 254 5.17 6.15 20.74
CA LEU A 254 4.16 5.75 21.72
C LEU A 254 2.82 6.37 21.32
N ARG A 255 1.80 5.53 21.18
CA ARG A 255 0.42 5.95 20.90
C ARG A 255 -0.48 5.50 22.03
N ILE A 256 -1.32 6.42 22.49
CA ILE A 256 -2.35 6.20 23.50
C ILE A 256 -3.68 6.59 22.86
N ARG A 257 -4.66 5.67 22.87
CA ARG A 257 -5.99 5.91 22.31
C ARG A 257 -7.05 5.60 23.36
N TYR A 258 -8.04 6.48 23.48
CA TYR A 258 -9.22 6.30 24.32
C TYR A 258 -10.47 6.18 23.45
N PHE A 259 -11.35 5.23 23.77
CA PHE A 259 -12.63 5.00 23.09
C PHE A 259 -13.78 5.44 24.00
N PHE A 260 -14.68 6.28 23.50
CA PHE A 260 -15.83 6.81 24.22
C PHE A 260 -17.15 6.26 23.68
#